data_AF-A0A450Z944-F1
#
_entry.id   AF-A0A450Z944-F1
#
_cell.length_a   1.000
_cell.length_b   1.000
_cell.length_c   1.000
_cell.angle_alpha   90.00
_cell.angle_beta   90.00
_cell.angle_gamma   90.00
#
_symmetry.space_group_name_H-M   'P 1'
#
loop_
_entity.id
_entity.type
_entity.pdbx_description
1 polymer ?
#
loop_
_entity_poly.entity_id
_entity_poly.type
_entity_poly.pdbx_seq_one_letter_code
_entity_poly.pdbx_strand_id
1 'polypeptide(L)'
;AEEALTGSLYQEIGRLKMELDWLKKKLPFSIEGRRGMVKVNQPHFSIVRQCRLVGLSRSSYYHRPAVETEENLRYMRLIDEQYMLTPFFGSRQMTRWLNIMPLRGNWWHHWGLR
;
A
#
# COMPACT_ATOMS: atom_id res chain seq x y z
N ALA A 1 -14.24 -52.60 -1.14
CA ALA A 1 -13.04 -51.86 -1.61
C ALA A 1 -13.31 -50.36 -1.71
N GLU A 2 -14.41 -49.95 -2.35
CA GLU A 2 -14.80 -48.52 -2.48
C GLU A 2 -15.09 -47.84 -1.13
N GLU A 3 -15.72 -48.52 -0.18
CA GLU A 3 -15.97 -47.97 1.17
C GLU A 3 -14.67 -47.69 1.96
N ALA A 4 -13.65 -48.55 1.79
CA ALA A 4 -12.35 -48.34 2.41
C ALA A 4 -11.59 -47.17 1.76
N LEU A 5 -11.69 -47.02 0.43
CA LEU A 5 -11.07 -45.91 -0.30
C LEU A 5 -11.72 -44.56 0.07
N THR A 6 -13.05 -44.51 0.13
CA THR A 6 -13.80 -43.31 0.51
C THR A 6 -13.51 -42.91 1.96
N GLY A 7 -13.45 -43.87 2.90
CA GLY A 7 -13.05 -43.63 4.28
C GLY A 7 -11.66 -42.97 4.40
N SER A 8 -10.68 -43.50 3.65
CA SER A 8 -9.32 -42.95 3.60
C SER A 8 -9.29 -41.50 3.07
N LEU A 9 -10.02 -41.23 1.98
CA LEU A 9 -10.10 -39.89 1.39
C LEU A 9 -10.72 -38.87 2.36
N TYR A 10 -11.79 -39.22 3.07
CA TYR A 10 -12.40 -38.30 4.05
C TYR A 10 -11.46 -38.01 5.23
N GLN A 11 -10.72 -39.01 5.70
CA GLN A 11 -9.72 -38.82 6.75
C GLN A 11 -8.61 -37.87 6.30
N GLU A 12 -8.15 -38.01 5.06
CA GLU A 12 -7.12 -37.14 4.48
C GLU A 12 -7.63 -35.71 4.29
N ILE A 13 -8.85 -35.52 3.78
CA ILE A 13 -9.49 -34.20 3.67
C ILE A 13 -9.62 -33.54 5.05
N GLY A 14 -10.01 -34.30 6.06
CA GLY A 14 -10.14 -33.80 7.44
C GLY A 14 -8.81 -33.34 8.01
N ARG A 15 -7.76 -34.15 7.85
CA ARG A 15 -6.40 -33.81 8.27
C ARG A 15 -5.89 -32.55 7.58
N LEU A 16 -5.98 -32.50 6.24
CA LEU A 16 -5.52 -31.35 5.45
C LEU A 16 -6.25 -30.07 5.82
N LYS A 17 -7.56 -30.14 6.12
CA LYS A 17 -8.32 -28.97 6.58
C LYS A 17 -7.76 -28.41 7.88
N MET A 18 -7.46 -29.26 8.86
CA MET A 18 -6.91 -28.84 10.16
C MET A 18 -5.52 -28.21 10.00
N GLU A 19 -4.65 -28.82 9.20
CA GLU A 19 -3.30 -28.29 8.91
C GLU A 19 -3.38 -26.93 8.21
N LEU A 20 -4.27 -26.76 7.22
CA LEU A 20 -4.49 -25.49 6.55
C LEU A 20 -5.02 -24.40 7.48
N ASP A 21 -5.97 -24.72 8.36
CA ASP A 21 -6.52 -23.76 9.31
C ASP A 21 -5.48 -23.34 10.36
N TRP A 22 -4.56 -24.22 10.74
CA TRP A 22 -3.42 -23.88 11.58
C TRP A 22 -2.43 -22.97 10.84
N LEU A 23 -2.06 -23.30 9.59
CA LEU A 23 -1.13 -22.50 8.79
C LEU A 23 -1.64 -21.07 8.52
N LYS A 24 -2.95 -20.89 8.30
CA LYS A 24 -3.55 -19.55 8.14
C LYS A 24 -3.27 -18.64 9.34
N LYS A 25 -3.18 -19.19 10.56
CA LYS A 25 -2.85 -18.43 11.79
C LYS A 25 -1.38 -18.03 11.87
N LYS A 26 -0.51 -18.65 11.08
CA LYS A 26 0.94 -18.41 11.04
C LYS A 26 1.40 -17.56 9.86
N LEU A 27 0.46 -17.08 9.03
CA LEU A 27 0.76 -16.17 7.94
C LEU A 27 1.44 -14.88 8.44
N PRO A 28 2.32 -14.26 7.63
CA PRO A 28 2.96 -13.00 8.00
C PRO A 28 1.90 -11.94 8.33
N PHE A 29 2.15 -11.16 9.39
CA PHE A 29 1.25 -10.10 9.81
C PHE A 29 1.34 -8.88 8.89
N SER A 30 2.50 -8.63 8.27
CA SER A 30 2.72 -7.47 7.41
C SER A 30 2.09 -7.63 6.02
N ILE A 31 1.64 -6.51 5.45
CA ILE A 31 1.12 -6.44 4.08
C ILE A 31 2.18 -6.87 3.07
N GLU A 32 3.42 -6.42 3.25
CA GLU A 32 4.54 -6.76 2.37
C GLU A 32 4.85 -8.25 2.38
N GLY A 33 4.86 -8.87 3.57
CA GLY A 33 5.06 -10.31 3.71
C GLY A 33 3.97 -11.10 2.97
N ARG A 34 2.70 -10.71 3.11
CA ARG A 34 1.59 -11.33 2.38
C ARG A 34 1.65 -11.09 0.87
N ARG A 35 2.12 -9.91 0.43
CA ARG A 35 2.31 -9.60 -1.00
C ARG A 35 3.37 -10.50 -1.64
N GLY A 36 4.47 -10.78 -0.92
CA GLY A 36 5.52 -11.70 -1.39
C GLY A 36 5.05 -13.14 -1.61
N MET A 37 3.94 -13.55 -0.98
CA MET A 37 3.35 -14.88 -1.18
C MET A 37 2.51 -14.99 -2.46
N VAL A 38 2.17 -13.87 -3.10
CA VAL A 38 1.38 -13.84 -4.34
C VAL A 38 2.32 -14.00 -5.54
N LYS A 39 2.07 -15.02 -6.36
CA LYS A 39 2.86 -15.34 -7.56
C LYS A 39 2.12 -14.94 -8.82
N VAL A 40 2.76 -14.10 -9.64
CA VAL A 40 2.28 -13.76 -10.99
C VAL A 40 2.41 -15.00 -11.88
N ASN A 41 1.47 -15.21 -12.81
CA ASN A 41 1.45 -16.34 -13.76
C ASN A 41 1.31 -17.74 -13.13
N GLN A 42 0.41 -17.91 -12.16
CA GLN A 42 0.01 -19.22 -11.67
C GLN A 42 -1.17 -19.77 -12.50
N PRO A 43 -1.02 -20.91 -13.21
CA PRO A 43 -2.05 -21.44 -14.12
C PRO A 43 -3.38 -21.75 -13.42
N HIS A 44 -3.33 -22.19 -12.17
CA HIS A 44 -4.50 -22.67 -11.44
C HIS A 44 -5.15 -21.61 -10.53
N PHE A 45 -4.45 -20.50 -10.26
CA PHE A 45 -4.92 -19.50 -9.30
C PHE A 45 -4.71 -18.08 -9.81
N SER A 46 -5.82 -17.38 -10.07
CA SER A 46 -5.80 -15.95 -10.34
C SER A 46 -5.22 -15.15 -9.17
N ILE A 47 -4.66 -13.97 -9.45
CA ILE A 47 -4.15 -13.04 -8.41
C ILE A 47 -5.21 -12.77 -7.34
N VAL A 48 -6.48 -12.60 -7.75
CA VAL A 48 -7.60 -12.37 -6.83
C VAL A 48 -7.80 -13.54 -5.88
N ARG A 49 -7.74 -14.78 -6.40
CA ARG A 49 -7.87 -15.98 -5.57
C ARG A 49 -6.70 -16.11 -4.60
N GLN A 50 -5.48 -15.86 -5.07
CA GLN A 50 -4.29 -15.88 -4.22
C GLN A 50 -4.38 -14.84 -3.10
N CYS A 51 -4.76 -13.60 -3.40
CA CYS A 51 -4.98 -12.54 -2.40
C CYS A 51 -6.00 -12.97 -1.34
N ARG A 52 -7.12 -13.59 -1.74
CA ARG A 52 -8.12 -14.11 -0.81
C ARG A 52 -7.56 -15.22 0.09
N LEU A 53 -6.73 -16.11 -0.45
CA LEU A 53 -6.12 -17.22 0.31
C LEU A 53 -5.13 -16.73 1.38
N VAL A 54 -4.35 -15.69 1.06
CA VAL A 54 -3.37 -15.12 2.01
C VAL A 54 -3.95 -14.02 2.91
N GLY A 55 -5.26 -13.72 2.80
CA GLY A 55 -5.91 -12.68 3.60
C GLY A 55 -5.41 -11.25 3.27
N LEU A 56 -5.16 -10.99 1.99
CA LEU A 56 -4.71 -9.69 1.48
C LEU A 56 -5.83 -9.05 0.62
N SER A 57 -6.05 -7.74 0.78
CA SER A 57 -6.96 -7.01 -0.11
C SER A 57 -6.34 -6.85 -1.51
N ARG A 58 -7.17 -6.90 -2.56
CA ARG A 58 -6.67 -6.73 -3.94
C ARG A 58 -5.99 -5.38 -4.15
N SER A 59 -6.54 -4.30 -3.57
CA SER A 59 -5.96 -2.96 -3.68
C SER A 59 -4.57 -2.89 -3.05
N SER A 60 -4.38 -3.49 -1.87
CA SER A 60 -3.08 -3.57 -1.21
C SER A 60 -2.03 -4.31 -2.05
N TYR A 61 -2.43 -5.31 -2.85
CA TYR A 61 -1.51 -6.01 -3.74
C TYR A 61 -0.98 -5.11 -4.87
N TYR A 62 -1.83 -4.30 -5.49
CA TYR A 62 -1.42 -3.41 -6.59
C TYR A 62 -0.82 -2.10 -6.10
N HIS A 63 -1.11 -1.68 -4.87
CA HIS A 63 -0.60 -0.45 -4.30
C HIS A 63 0.92 -0.43 -4.26
N ARG A 64 1.57 0.45 -5.02
CA ARG A 64 3.00 0.71 -4.87
C ARG A 64 3.17 1.94 -4.00
N PRO A 65 3.94 1.89 -2.91
CA PRO A 65 4.26 3.10 -2.18
C PRO A 65 4.96 4.06 -3.15
N ALA A 66 4.43 5.27 -3.28
CA ALA A 66 5.09 6.32 -4.03
C ALA A 66 6.28 6.80 -3.20
N VAL A 67 7.44 6.93 -3.83
CA VAL A 67 8.59 7.61 -3.24
C VAL A 67 8.49 9.07 -3.65
N GLU A 68 8.45 9.98 -2.68
CA GLU A 68 8.36 11.40 -2.96
C GLU A 68 9.74 11.96 -3.30
N THR A 69 9.81 12.79 -4.34
CA THR A 69 11.04 13.49 -4.71
C THR A 69 11.32 14.62 -3.71
N GLU A 70 12.59 14.97 -3.54
CA GLU A 70 13.00 16.11 -2.69
C GLU A 70 12.30 17.42 -3.13
N GLU A 71 12.09 17.59 -4.44
CA GLU A 71 11.33 18.71 -4.99
C GLU A 71 9.87 18.68 -4.55
N ASN A 72 9.20 17.53 -4.59
CA ASN A 72 7.81 17.43 -4.15
C ASN A 72 7.67 17.67 -2.64
N LEU A 73 8.59 17.14 -1.83
CA LEU A 73 8.63 17.40 -0.39
C LEU A 73 8.79 18.90 -0.09
N ARG A 74 9.61 19.62 -0.87
CA ARG A 74 9.73 21.08 -0.75
C ARG A 74 8.43 21.79 -1.10
N TYR A 75 7.76 21.39 -2.18
CA TYR A 75 6.46 21.95 -2.51
C TYR A 75 5.42 21.71 -1.41
N MET A 76 5.35 20.50 -0.84
CA MET A 76 4.45 20.19 0.27
C MET A 76 4.69 21.14 1.45
N ARG A 77 5.95 21.33 1.85
CA ARG A 77 6.29 22.26 2.94
C ARG A 77 5.89 23.70 2.64
N LEU A 78 6.19 24.20 1.44
CA LEU A 78 5.82 25.56 1.03
C LEU A 78 4.29 25.76 1.00
N ILE A 79 3.55 24.74 0.56
CA ILE A 79 2.08 24.76 0.56
C ILE A 79 1.56 24.84 2.00
N ASP A 80 2.09 24.02 2.91
CA ASP A 80 1.68 24.02 4.31
C ASP A 80 1.98 25.37 4.97
N GLU A 81 3.19 25.91 4.79
CA GLU A 81 3.58 27.23 5.31
C GLU A 81 2.66 28.35 4.79
N GLN A 82 2.43 28.39 3.48
CA GLN A 82 1.58 29.41 2.86
C GLN A 82 0.11 29.26 3.29
N TYR A 83 -0.36 28.04 3.50
CA TYR A 83 -1.71 27.81 3.98
C TYR A 83 -1.92 28.33 5.40
N MET A 84 -0.91 28.20 6.28
CA MET A 84 -0.96 28.77 7.64
C MET A 84 -1.00 30.30 7.63
N LEU A 85 -0.30 30.94 6.68
CA LEU A 85 -0.30 32.40 6.53
C LEU A 85 -1.59 32.92 5.85
N THR A 86 -2.13 32.14 4.91
CA THR A 86 -3.26 32.53 4.07
C THR A 86 -4.31 31.42 3.98
N PRO A 87 -5.05 31.14 5.07
CA PRO A 87 -5.99 30.01 5.14
C PRO A 87 -7.19 30.13 4.18
N PHE A 88 -7.37 31.29 3.54
CA PHE A 88 -8.39 31.54 2.52
C PHE A 88 -7.88 31.31 1.08
N PHE A 89 -6.61 30.94 0.87
CA PHE A 89 -6.10 30.61 -0.46
C PHE A 89 -6.69 29.31 -0.98
N GLY A 90 -7.44 29.42 -2.07
CA GLY A 90 -7.82 28.26 -2.88
C GLY A 90 -6.67 27.74 -3.73
N SER A 91 -6.82 26.53 -4.28
CA SER A 91 -5.78 25.85 -5.07
C SER A 91 -5.20 26.71 -6.19
N ARG A 92 -6.02 27.46 -6.92
CA ARG A 92 -5.57 28.36 -8.02
C ARG A 92 -4.65 29.48 -7.53
N GLN A 93 -4.93 30.04 -6.36
CA GLN A 93 -4.11 31.10 -5.76
C GLN A 93 -2.79 30.52 -5.27
N MET A 94 -2.84 29.34 -4.63
CA MET A 94 -1.65 28.60 -4.20
C MET A 94 -0.72 28.29 -5.38
N THR A 95 -1.26 27.77 -6.49
CA THR A 95 -0.49 27.49 -7.71
C THR A 95 0.13 28.77 -8.28
N ARG A 96 -0.62 29.87 -8.36
CA ARG A 96 -0.08 31.15 -8.83
C ARG A 96 1.04 31.65 -7.93
N TRP A 97 0.87 31.55 -6.62
CA TRP A 97 1.89 31.93 -5.64
C TRP A 97 3.17 31.09 -5.81
N LEU A 98 3.04 29.76 -5.88
CA LEU A 98 4.16 28.85 -6.12
C LEU A 98 4.89 29.13 -7.44
N ASN A 99 4.17 29.54 -8.50
CA ASN A 99 4.77 29.86 -9.79
C ASN A 99 5.52 31.21 -9.81
N ILE A 100 5.10 32.17 -8.98
CA ILE A 100 5.77 33.47 -8.83
C ILE A 100 7.02 33.33 -7.94
N MET A 101 7.08 32.27 -7.13
CA MET A 101 8.16 31.94 -6.21
C MET A 101 9.37 31.34 -6.98
N PRO A 102 10.49 32.05 -7.27
CA PRO A 102 11.73 31.39 -7.69
C PRO A 102 12.25 30.39 -6.65
N LEU A 103 12.09 29.08 -6.87
CA LEU A 103 12.60 27.98 -6.03
C LEU A 103 14.13 27.93 -5.84
N ARG A 104 14.86 28.96 -6.26
CA ARG A 104 16.32 29.08 -6.24
C ARG A 104 16.77 30.23 -5.34
N GLY A 105 16.97 29.90 -4.06
CA GLY A 105 17.82 30.66 -3.15
C GLY A 105 17.17 31.85 -2.45
N ASN A 106 17.17 31.79 -1.12
CA ASN A 106 17.17 32.95 -0.21
C ASN A 106 15.78 33.51 0.19
N TRP A 107 14.78 32.65 0.27
CA TRP A 107 13.40 32.95 0.68
C TRP A 107 13.23 33.56 2.08
N TRP A 108 14.08 33.16 3.02
CA TRP A 108 14.01 33.57 4.43
C TRP A 108 14.37 35.04 4.64
N HIS A 109 15.20 35.63 3.76
CA HIS A 109 15.73 36.98 3.96
C HIS A 109 14.75 38.10 3.58
N HIS A 110 13.81 37.82 2.67
CA HIS A 110 12.83 38.81 2.23
C HIS A 110 11.66 38.98 3.22
N TRP A 111 11.42 38.01 4.09
CA TRP A 111 10.19 37.92 4.90
C TRP A 111 10.38 38.09 6.41
N GLY A 112 11.50 38.68 6.85
CA GLY A 112 11.59 39.28 8.19
C GLY A 112 11.34 38.34 9.38
N LEU A 113 11.59 37.04 9.24
CA LEU A 113 11.63 36.09 10.35
C LEU A 113 13.09 35.66 10.56
N ARG A 114 13.65 36.06 11.70
CA ARG A 114 14.93 35.57 12.25
C ARG A 114 14.66 34.38 13.16
#